data_AF-A0A9E0LJM7-F1
#
_entry.id   AF-A0A9E0LJM7-F1
#
_cell.length_a   1.000
_cell.length_b   1.000
_cell.length_c   1.000
_cell.angle_alpha   90.00
_cell.angle_beta   90.00
_cell.angle_gamma   90.00
#
_symmetry.space_group_name_H-M   'P 1'
#
loop_
_entity.id
_entity.type
_entity.pdbx_description
1 polymer ?
#
loop_
_entity_poly.entity_id
_entity_poly.type
_entity_poly.pdbx_seq_one_letter_code
_entity_poly.pdbx_strand_id
1 'polypeptide(L)'
;MEITGRRSSPKRIGELLVAANIIRQEVLLEALKVSKTSQTPLGRVLMSIGELSEYDVEVALYVQSLIRQNTISAEFGVKAINVCIKGRIPLDDAFKRLGWTPPETTDEQKASAGELGELLVQSGLLDRSMLEQAQWQGQENNLPLGRCLVLNRMITSVLLQSALTAQVLIRDGKITEEQAIAGLKKAVAKHQSFEQSLVDTGAFRTSGKDTIKLGDLVTQAGLVTEGDKISAIEIGLSEHQKIGEVFVQTGMISSEVVDESLRLQEMVTTGALSGLQAADILRQAHSRHVSIDAIIEERASRQDDIAKVNTVMEILLQSGALSGDNFNRAQSLARQLNVSMAEIIVTKDMIDKRLINAALQAQSFVAEGILKPVQCAAAVKMCQQTGLELHEVLKDLPPDAPAAAPAPLQTAKDEGEKKGWIGNIWNKVTKKD
;
A
#
# COMPACT_ATOMS: atom_id res chain seq x y z
N MET A 1 -18.23 52.25 32.45
CA MET A 1 -16.80 52.06 32.14
C MET A 1 -16.69 50.83 31.26
N GLU A 2 -16.73 51.00 29.94
CA GLU A 2 -16.43 49.93 28.99
C GLU A 2 -15.08 50.25 28.37
N ILE A 3 -14.06 49.45 28.71
CA ILE A 3 -12.78 49.46 28.02
C ILE A 3 -12.88 48.37 26.95
N THR A 4 -13.40 48.73 25.79
CA THR A 4 -13.36 47.87 24.60
C THR A 4 -11.93 47.84 24.05
N GLY A 5 -11.13 46.87 24.48
CA GLY A 5 -9.86 46.56 23.85
C GLY A 5 -10.10 46.03 22.43
N ARG A 6 -9.92 46.86 21.41
CA ARG A 6 -9.81 46.42 20.02
C ARG A 6 -8.68 45.40 19.94
N ARG A 7 -9.00 44.12 19.71
CA ARG A 7 -8.01 43.12 19.29
C ARG A 7 -7.46 43.57 17.94
N SER A 8 -6.22 44.07 17.93
CA SER A 8 -5.48 44.38 16.71
C SER A 8 -5.37 43.12 15.87
N SER A 9 -5.70 43.17 14.58
CA SER A 9 -5.42 42.10 13.65
C SER A 9 -3.92 41.76 13.67
N PRO A 10 -3.53 40.48 13.52
CA PRO A 10 -2.12 40.11 13.45
C PRO A 10 -1.47 40.83 12.27
N LYS A 11 -0.41 41.60 12.54
CA LYS A 11 0.29 42.37 11.51
C LYS A 11 0.89 41.41 10.48
N ARG A 12 0.69 41.71 9.20
CA ARG A 12 1.28 40.92 8.11
C ARG A 12 2.78 41.19 8.04
N ILE A 13 3.57 40.24 7.53
CA ILE A 13 5.04 40.37 7.48
C ILE A 13 5.52 41.68 6.84
N GLY A 14 4.88 42.10 5.73
CA GLY A 14 5.19 43.38 5.09
C GLY A 14 4.95 44.60 5.99
N GLU A 15 3.86 44.60 6.75
CA GLU A 15 3.53 45.67 7.70
C GLU A 15 4.49 45.68 8.90
N LEU A 16 4.93 44.51 9.34
CA LEU A 16 5.95 44.37 10.39
C LEU A 16 7.30 44.94 9.95
N LEU A 17 7.73 44.62 8.72
CA LEU A 17 8.99 45.09 8.15
C LEU A 17 8.99 46.62 7.95
N VAL A 18 7.87 47.19 7.51
CA VAL A 18 7.71 48.66 7.44
C VAL A 18 7.72 49.28 8.83
N ALA A 19 6.95 48.72 9.78
CA ALA A 19 6.90 49.23 11.15
C ALA A 19 8.26 49.15 11.86
N ALA A 20 9.05 48.12 11.55
CA ALA A 20 10.43 47.96 12.02
C ALA A 20 11.43 48.81 11.24
N ASN A 21 10.98 49.63 10.28
CA ASN A 21 11.81 50.51 9.47
C ASN A 21 12.94 49.76 8.73
N ILE A 22 12.67 48.50 8.32
CA ILE A 22 13.58 47.67 7.52
C ILE A 22 13.40 47.96 6.04
N ILE A 23 12.14 48.05 5.61
CA ILE A 23 11.77 48.43 4.24
C ILE A 23 10.90 49.70 4.26
N ARG A 24 10.93 50.45 3.15
CA ARG A 24 10.05 51.61 2.96
C ARG A 24 8.64 51.17 2.54
N GLN A 25 7.65 51.99 2.86
CA GLN A 25 6.25 51.74 2.45
C GLN A 25 6.09 51.66 0.92
N GLU A 26 6.85 52.45 0.17
CA GLU A 26 6.85 52.44 -1.31
C GLU A 26 7.31 51.09 -1.85
N VAL A 27 8.43 50.57 -1.32
CA VAL A 27 9.00 49.26 -1.67
C VAL A 27 8.01 48.13 -1.38
N LEU A 28 7.32 48.20 -0.22
CA LEU A 28 6.28 47.22 0.10
C LEU A 28 5.14 47.22 -0.94
N LEU A 29 4.69 48.39 -1.38
CA LEU A 29 3.61 48.49 -2.37
C LEU A 29 4.03 47.95 -3.74
N GLU A 30 5.26 48.20 -4.15
CA GLU A 30 5.83 47.65 -5.38
C GLU A 30 5.97 46.13 -5.30
N ALA A 31 6.56 45.62 -4.22
CA ALA A 31 6.70 44.20 -3.98
C ALA A 31 5.35 43.48 -3.91
N LEU A 32 4.31 44.11 -3.36
CA LEU A 32 2.94 43.57 -3.36
C LEU A 32 2.33 43.50 -4.76
N LYS A 33 2.59 44.48 -5.64
CA LYS A 33 2.14 44.43 -7.03
C LYS A 33 2.79 43.28 -7.79
N VAL A 34 4.11 43.12 -7.61
CA VAL A 34 4.87 42.01 -8.20
C VAL A 34 4.37 40.69 -7.65
N SER A 35 4.28 40.53 -6.33
CA SER A 35 3.77 39.34 -5.65
C SER A 35 2.39 38.91 -6.14
N LYS A 36 1.45 39.85 -6.33
CA LYS A 36 0.12 39.55 -6.88
C LYS A 36 0.16 39.11 -8.35
N THR A 37 1.01 39.74 -9.16
CA THR A 37 1.09 39.44 -10.60
C THR A 37 1.81 38.12 -10.86
N SER A 38 2.88 37.85 -10.11
CA SER A 38 3.71 36.65 -10.27
C SER A 38 3.30 35.49 -9.35
N GLN A 39 2.27 35.66 -8.51
CA GLN A 39 1.85 34.68 -7.49
C GLN A 39 3.01 34.19 -6.61
N THR A 40 4.02 35.04 -6.40
CA THR A 40 5.22 34.72 -5.62
C THR A 40 5.08 35.28 -4.21
N PRO A 41 5.45 34.54 -3.14
CA PRO A 41 5.36 35.05 -1.77
C PRO A 41 6.12 36.37 -1.58
N LEU A 42 5.54 37.30 -0.81
CA LEU A 42 6.08 38.65 -0.62
C LEU A 42 7.54 38.65 -0.14
N GLY A 43 7.90 37.75 0.79
CA GLY A 43 9.29 37.62 1.28
C GLY A 43 10.28 37.30 0.17
N ARG A 44 9.95 36.38 -0.75
CA ARG A 44 10.80 36.04 -1.90
C ARG A 44 10.91 37.19 -2.89
N VAL A 45 9.82 37.93 -3.10
CA VAL A 45 9.85 39.11 -3.97
C VAL A 45 10.79 40.16 -3.38
N LEU A 46 10.70 40.44 -2.08
CA LEU A 46 11.58 41.39 -1.39
C LEU A 46 13.06 40.96 -1.43
N MET A 47 13.35 39.66 -1.38
CA MET A 47 14.71 39.16 -1.61
C MET A 47 15.16 39.34 -3.07
N SER A 48 14.29 39.05 -4.04
CA SER A 48 14.63 39.14 -5.46
C SER A 48 14.95 40.57 -5.93
N ILE A 49 14.34 41.57 -5.29
CA ILE A 49 14.62 42.99 -5.54
C ILE A 49 15.79 43.52 -4.70
N GLY A 50 16.41 42.67 -3.86
CA GLY A 50 17.60 42.99 -3.08
C GLY A 50 17.34 43.79 -1.80
N GLU A 51 16.10 43.91 -1.35
CA GLU A 51 15.73 44.71 -0.17
C GLU A 51 15.86 43.92 1.13
N LEU A 52 15.82 42.59 1.07
CA LEU A 52 16.01 41.70 2.21
C LEU A 52 17.00 40.58 1.87
N SER A 53 17.77 40.14 2.85
CA SER A 53 18.47 38.86 2.81
C SER A 53 17.56 37.71 3.22
N GLU A 54 17.99 36.48 2.96
CA GLU A 54 17.31 35.27 3.44
C GLU A 54 17.15 35.28 4.96
N TYR A 55 18.21 35.66 5.68
CA TYR A 55 18.19 35.83 7.13
C TYR A 55 17.15 36.86 7.61
N ASP A 56 17.02 38.00 6.92
CA ASP A 56 16.06 39.04 7.30
C ASP A 56 14.60 38.56 7.17
N VAL A 57 14.33 37.73 6.14
CA VAL A 57 13.02 37.11 5.94
C VAL A 57 12.72 36.08 7.02
N GLU A 58 13.69 35.23 7.36
CA GLU A 58 13.58 34.24 8.44
C GLU A 58 13.26 34.91 9.79
N VAL A 59 14.02 35.95 10.15
CA VAL A 59 13.80 36.73 11.38
C VAL A 59 12.39 37.32 11.41
N ALA A 60 11.96 37.95 10.31
CA ALA A 60 10.65 38.59 10.25
C ALA A 60 9.49 37.58 10.33
N LEU A 61 9.62 36.40 9.72
CA LEU A 61 8.64 35.32 9.80
C LEU A 61 8.57 34.73 11.21
N TYR A 62 9.72 34.46 11.83
CA TYR A 62 9.77 33.93 13.19
C TYR A 62 9.16 34.90 14.20
N VAL A 63 9.50 36.19 14.13
CA VAL A 63 8.87 37.19 15.02
C VAL A 63 7.37 37.32 14.75
N GLN A 64 6.93 37.23 13.49
CA GLN A 64 5.50 37.25 13.16
C GLN A 64 4.75 36.05 13.76
N SER A 65 5.36 34.85 13.79
CA SER A 65 4.74 33.67 14.38
C SER A 65 4.54 33.84 15.89
N LEU A 66 5.55 34.36 16.60
CA LEU A 66 5.45 34.67 18.03
C LEU A 66 4.36 35.71 18.33
N ILE A 67 4.18 36.70 17.46
CA ILE A 67 3.08 37.68 17.59
C ILE A 67 1.71 37.00 17.37
N ARG A 68 1.59 36.13 16.36
CA ARG A 68 0.34 35.39 16.09
C ARG A 68 -0.05 34.47 17.24
N GLN A 69 0.94 33.89 17.91
CA GLN A 69 0.77 33.02 19.08
C GLN A 69 0.54 33.81 20.37
N ASN A 70 0.53 35.15 20.34
CA ASN A 70 0.48 36.04 21.51
C ASN A 70 1.65 35.83 22.50
N THR A 71 2.75 35.19 22.10
CA THR A 71 3.95 35.01 22.93
C THR A 71 4.65 36.35 23.17
N ILE A 72 4.62 37.24 22.16
CA ILE A 72 5.14 38.61 22.25
C ILE A 72 4.14 39.60 21.68
N SER A 73 4.18 40.86 22.15
CA SER A 73 3.35 41.92 21.59
C SER A 73 3.85 42.36 20.22
N ALA A 74 2.96 42.87 19.36
CA ALA A 74 3.34 43.39 18.05
C ALA A 74 4.35 44.56 18.14
N GLU A 75 4.23 45.40 19.18
CA GLU A 75 5.18 46.49 19.42
C GLU A 75 6.56 45.97 19.79
N PHE A 76 6.61 44.90 20.60
CA PHE A 76 7.86 44.25 20.98
C PHE A 76 8.52 43.58 19.77
N GLY A 77 7.76 42.83 18.98
CA GLY A 77 8.29 42.18 17.78
C GLY A 77 8.83 43.17 16.75
N VAL A 78 8.17 44.31 16.56
CA VAL A 78 8.68 45.40 15.70
C VAL A 78 10.05 45.91 16.17
N LYS A 79 10.23 46.09 17.49
CA LYS A 79 11.53 46.50 18.06
C LYS A 79 12.58 45.40 17.91
N ALA A 80 12.22 44.14 18.12
CA ALA A 80 13.13 43.00 18.00
C ALA A 80 13.67 42.85 16.58
N ILE A 81 12.80 42.91 15.57
CA ILE A 81 13.18 42.90 14.14
C ILE A 81 14.14 44.06 13.85
N ASN A 82 13.81 45.27 14.30
CA ASN A 82 14.66 46.44 14.07
C ASN A 82 16.07 46.26 14.66
N VAL A 83 16.16 45.86 15.93
CA VAL A 83 17.43 45.69 16.64
C VAL A 83 18.26 44.56 16.04
N CYS A 84 17.64 43.44 15.68
CA CYS A 84 18.31 42.30 15.06
C CYS A 84 18.88 42.66 13.67
N ILE A 85 18.02 43.12 12.76
CA ILE A 85 18.38 43.32 11.35
C ILE A 85 19.28 44.55 11.17
N LYS A 86 18.93 45.70 11.78
CA LYS A 86 19.80 46.90 11.68
C LYS A 86 21.07 46.77 12.50
N GLY A 87 20.97 46.15 13.68
CA GLY A 87 22.12 45.92 14.55
C GLY A 87 23.05 44.84 14.04
N ARG A 88 22.63 44.02 13.06
CA ARG A 88 23.33 42.81 12.59
C ARG A 88 23.78 41.93 13.74
N ILE A 89 22.88 41.72 14.69
CA ILE A 89 23.09 40.82 15.83
C ILE A 89 22.09 39.67 15.73
N PRO A 90 22.44 38.49 16.28
CA PRO A 90 21.49 37.38 16.39
C PRO A 90 20.18 37.82 17.05
N LEU A 91 19.06 37.27 16.58
CA LEU A 91 17.74 37.61 17.11
C LEU A 91 17.63 37.37 18.63
N ASP A 92 18.26 36.31 19.13
CA ASP A 92 18.31 36.00 20.56
C ASP A 92 19.01 37.09 21.37
N ASP A 93 20.06 37.70 20.82
CA ASP A 93 20.77 38.81 21.47
C ASP A 93 19.92 40.10 21.41
N ALA A 94 19.18 40.32 20.32
CA ALA A 94 18.22 41.41 20.23
C ALA A 94 17.10 41.26 21.28
N PHE A 95 16.59 40.06 21.47
CA PHE A 95 15.62 39.74 22.51
C PHE A 95 16.13 40.01 23.92
N LYS A 96 17.32 39.48 24.26
CA LYS A 96 17.96 39.73 25.56
C LYS A 96 18.17 41.22 25.83
N ARG A 97 18.62 41.98 24.82
CA ARG A 97 18.80 43.45 24.92
C ARG A 97 17.48 44.19 25.17
N LEU A 98 16.37 43.67 24.67
CA LEU A 98 15.04 44.22 24.88
C LEU A 98 14.40 43.72 26.19
N GLY A 99 15.14 43.01 27.03
CA GLY A 99 14.67 42.51 28.32
C GLY A 99 13.73 41.31 28.20
N TRP A 100 13.68 40.66 27.04
CA TRP A 100 12.95 39.41 26.86
C TRP A 100 13.94 38.27 26.80
N THR A 101 13.98 37.48 27.85
CA THR A 101 14.57 36.15 27.78
C THR A 101 13.50 35.21 27.24
N PRO A 102 13.77 34.47 26.15
CA PRO A 102 12.88 33.39 25.75
C PRO A 102 12.61 32.51 26.98
N PRO A 103 11.36 32.08 27.22
CA PRO A 103 11.11 31.06 28.23
C PRO A 103 12.07 29.90 27.95
N GLU A 104 12.89 29.52 28.95
CA GLU A 104 13.96 28.52 28.84
C GLU A 104 13.46 27.33 28.05
N THR A 105 13.90 27.19 26.78
CA THR A 105 13.58 26.10 25.83
C THR A 105 12.33 25.31 26.23
N THR A 106 11.21 26.02 26.38
CA THR A 106 10.03 25.42 26.98
C THR A 106 9.38 24.60 25.88
N ASP A 107 8.70 23.53 26.27
CA ASP A 107 8.07 22.49 25.44
C ASP A 107 7.21 22.98 24.24
N GLU A 108 7.04 24.28 24.06
CA GLU A 108 6.39 24.96 22.94
C GLU A 108 7.16 24.88 21.61
N GLN A 109 8.50 24.86 21.61
CA GLN A 109 9.28 24.60 20.36
C GLN A 109 9.29 23.11 19.97
N LYS A 110 9.09 22.21 20.95
CA LYS A 110 8.73 20.80 20.70
C LYS A 110 7.30 20.68 20.17
N ALA A 111 6.37 21.48 20.69
CA ALA A 111 4.98 21.51 20.21
C ALA A 111 4.86 21.98 18.75
N SER A 112 5.73 22.90 18.32
CA SER A 112 5.80 23.32 16.91
C SER A 112 6.37 22.25 15.99
N ALA A 113 7.28 21.38 16.46
CA ALA A 113 7.96 20.37 15.64
C ALA A 113 7.02 19.22 15.21
N GLY A 114 5.95 18.98 15.99
CA GLY A 114 5.18 17.75 15.93
C GLY A 114 6.03 16.54 16.36
N GLU A 115 5.39 15.50 16.86
CA GLU A 115 6.09 14.28 17.31
C GLU A 115 6.96 13.65 16.19
N LEU A 116 6.52 13.77 14.93
CA LEU A 116 7.21 13.21 13.78
C LEU A 116 8.51 13.98 13.47
N GLY A 117 8.41 15.31 13.46
CA GLY A 117 9.56 16.18 13.16
C GLY A 117 10.65 16.04 14.21
N GLU A 118 10.25 16.01 15.49
CA GLU A 118 11.19 15.86 16.60
C GLU A 118 11.90 14.49 16.56
N LEU A 119 11.16 13.41 16.30
CA LEU A 119 11.74 12.07 16.18
C LEU A 119 12.78 11.99 15.03
N LEU A 120 12.50 12.63 13.90
CA LEU A 120 13.42 12.69 12.75
C LEU A 120 14.69 13.49 13.06
N VAL A 121 14.56 14.60 13.79
CA VAL A 121 15.70 15.43 14.21
C VAL A 121 16.57 14.69 15.22
N GLN A 122 15.98 14.10 16.26
CA GLN A 122 16.73 13.37 17.30
C GLN A 122 17.40 12.09 16.77
N SER A 123 16.78 11.46 15.76
CA SER A 123 17.39 10.35 15.03
C SER A 123 18.53 10.78 14.09
N GLY A 124 18.75 12.08 13.89
CA GLY A 124 19.77 12.61 12.98
C GLY A 124 19.43 12.37 11.50
N LEU A 125 18.16 12.15 11.19
CA LEU A 125 17.66 11.90 9.84
C LEU A 125 17.20 13.18 9.14
N LEU A 126 17.03 14.26 9.90
CA LEU A 126 16.58 15.55 9.40
C LEU A 126 17.22 16.68 10.19
N ASP A 127 17.69 17.72 9.51
CA ASP A 127 18.20 18.93 10.15
C ASP A 127 17.05 19.85 10.59
N ARG A 128 17.26 20.63 11.66
CA ARG A 128 16.22 21.51 12.21
C ARG A 128 15.72 22.56 11.20
N SER A 129 16.61 23.13 10.39
CA SER A 129 16.25 24.10 9.35
C SER A 129 15.38 23.48 8.24
N MET A 130 15.67 22.22 7.85
CA MET A 130 14.87 21.49 6.88
C MET A 130 13.47 21.16 7.42
N LEU A 131 13.38 20.82 8.71
CA LEU A 131 12.09 20.63 9.39
C LEU A 131 11.25 21.91 9.34
N GLU A 132 11.80 23.05 9.72
CA GLU A 132 11.09 24.34 9.71
C GLU A 132 10.62 24.72 8.31
N GLN A 133 11.45 24.50 7.29
CA GLN A 133 11.07 24.71 5.89
C GLN A 133 9.90 23.81 5.47
N ALA A 134 9.94 22.51 5.81
CA ALA A 134 8.89 21.57 5.46
C ALA A 134 7.57 21.88 6.18
N GLN A 135 7.63 22.35 7.43
CA GLN A 135 6.45 22.78 8.18
C GLN A 135 5.78 24.01 7.57
N TRP A 136 6.58 25.00 7.19
CA TRP A 136 6.06 26.20 6.51
C TRP A 136 5.32 25.81 5.22
N GLN A 137 5.92 24.92 4.42
CA GLN A 137 5.25 24.43 3.20
C GLN A 137 4.00 23.61 3.49
N GLY A 138 4.00 22.80 4.55
CA GLY A 138 2.82 22.03 4.96
C GLY A 138 1.66 22.94 5.35
N GLN A 139 1.94 24.02 6.09
CA GLN A 139 0.92 25.01 6.47
C GLN A 139 0.39 25.79 5.25
N GLU A 140 1.26 26.20 4.33
CA GLU A 140 0.83 26.95 3.13
C GLU A 140 0.01 26.07 2.17
N ASN A 141 0.31 24.77 2.08
CA ASN A 141 -0.33 23.86 1.12
C ASN A 141 -1.40 22.96 1.75
N ASN A 142 -1.66 23.06 3.06
CA ASN A 142 -2.50 22.15 3.83
C ASN A 142 -2.12 20.66 3.61
N LEU A 143 -0.82 20.39 3.63
CA LEU A 143 -0.27 19.04 3.49
C LEU A 143 0.36 18.59 4.81
N PRO A 144 0.29 17.28 5.14
CA PRO A 144 1.03 16.72 6.26
C PRO A 144 2.54 16.95 6.11
N LEU A 145 3.24 17.08 7.25
CA LEU A 145 4.67 17.35 7.31
C LEU A 145 5.48 16.26 6.60
N GLY A 146 5.17 14.99 6.86
CA GLY A 146 5.82 13.85 6.22
C GLY A 146 5.70 13.91 4.69
N ARG A 147 4.52 14.23 4.17
CA ARG A 147 4.32 14.41 2.72
C ARG A 147 5.18 15.53 2.16
N CYS A 148 5.31 16.64 2.87
CA CYS A 148 6.21 17.73 2.47
C CYS A 148 7.68 17.29 2.47
N LEU A 149 8.13 16.56 3.50
CA LEU A 149 9.51 16.09 3.60
C LEU A 149 9.90 15.18 2.41
N VAL A 150 8.99 14.31 1.96
CA VAL A 150 9.22 13.44 0.80
C VAL A 150 9.19 14.21 -0.52
N LEU A 151 8.21 15.10 -0.71
CA LEU A 151 8.08 15.89 -1.95
C LEU A 151 9.29 16.79 -2.18
N ASN A 152 9.86 17.35 -1.11
CA ASN A 152 11.08 18.15 -1.18
C ASN A 152 12.37 17.33 -1.20
N ARG A 153 12.27 15.98 -1.21
CA ARG A 153 13.41 15.05 -1.17
C ARG A 153 14.32 15.25 0.04
N MET A 154 13.79 15.77 1.15
CA MET A 154 14.53 15.92 2.41
C MET A 154 14.72 14.55 3.08
N ILE A 155 13.73 13.68 2.96
CA ILE A 155 13.82 12.26 3.36
C ILE A 155 13.19 11.38 2.27
N THR A 156 13.50 10.08 2.29
CA THR A 156 12.88 9.09 1.42
C THR A 156 11.55 8.59 1.99
N SER A 157 10.68 8.04 1.15
CA SER A 157 9.42 7.42 1.59
C SER A 157 9.66 6.27 2.58
N VAL A 158 10.73 5.50 2.38
CA VAL A 158 11.11 4.38 3.27
C VAL A 158 11.48 4.88 4.67
N LEU A 159 12.23 5.98 4.76
CA LEU A 159 12.59 6.60 6.05
C LEU A 159 11.38 7.19 6.75
N LEU A 160 10.50 7.87 6.01
CA LEU A 160 9.26 8.39 6.56
C LEU A 160 8.36 7.26 7.08
N GLN A 161 8.19 6.19 6.31
CA GLN A 161 7.42 5.02 6.74
C GLN A 161 8.00 4.38 8.01
N SER A 162 9.34 4.34 8.12
CA SER A 162 10.04 3.87 9.31
C SER A 162 9.75 4.77 10.52
N ALA A 163 9.81 6.09 10.36
CA ALA A 163 9.52 7.06 11.42
C ALA A 163 8.05 7.00 11.87
N LEU A 164 7.10 6.95 10.93
CA LEU A 164 5.68 6.81 11.25
C LEU A 164 5.40 5.46 11.95
N THR A 165 6.03 4.37 11.52
CA THR A 165 5.92 3.07 12.20
C THR A 165 6.46 3.15 13.62
N ALA A 166 7.58 3.85 13.83
CA ALA A 166 8.12 4.08 15.16
C ALA A 166 7.12 4.85 16.05
N GLN A 167 6.51 5.92 15.55
CA GLN A 167 5.47 6.65 16.28
C GLN A 167 4.26 5.79 16.63
N VAL A 168 3.78 4.96 15.71
CA VAL A 168 2.69 4.00 15.98
C VAL A 168 3.08 3.04 17.10
N LEU A 169 4.30 2.49 17.09
CA LEU A 169 4.77 1.57 18.14
C LEU A 169 4.97 2.27 19.48
N ILE A 170 5.42 3.53 19.51
CA ILE A 170 5.51 4.36 20.72
C ILE A 170 4.11 4.60 21.29
N ARG A 171 3.16 5.03 20.45
CA ARG A 171 1.76 5.27 20.84
C ARG A 171 1.09 4.00 21.40
N ASP A 172 1.35 2.86 20.77
CA ASP A 172 0.85 1.56 21.22
C ASP A 172 1.60 1.04 22.48
N GLY A 173 2.61 1.77 22.99
CA GLY A 173 3.40 1.39 24.16
C GLY A 173 4.32 0.18 23.95
N LYS A 174 4.57 -0.20 22.69
CA LYS A 174 5.37 -1.37 22.32
C LYS A 174 6.88 -1.11 22.39
N ILE A 175 7.30 0.13 22.19
CA ILE A 175 8.69 0.58 22.28
C ILE A 175 8.78 1.94 22.98
N THR A 176 9.95 2.26 23.52
CA THR A 176 10.24 3.60 24.05
C THR A 176 10.77 4.54 22.96
N GLU A 177 10.72 5.85 23.22
CA GLU A 177 11.30 6.88 22.33
C GLU A 177 12.80 6.64 22.09
N GLU A 178 13.55 6.27 23.13
CA GLU A 178 14.97 5.92 23.02
C GLU A 178 15.20 4.71 22.09
N GLN A 179 14.36 3.68 22.20
CA GLN A 179 14.41 2.50 21.33
C GLN A 179 14.08 2.85 19.89
N ALA A 180 13.10 3.74 19.67
CA ALA A 180 12.77 4.24 18.34
C ALA A 180 13.92 5.00 17.71
N ILE A 181 14.54 5.95 18.42
CA ILE A 181 15.69 6.73 17.94
C ILE A 181 16.87 5.82 17.58
N ALA A 182 17.21 4.88 18.47
CA ALA A 182 18.29 3.92 18.22
C ALA A 182 17.97 2.99 17.05
N GLY A 183 16.72 2.51 16.95
CA GLY A 183 16.25 1.66 15.87
C GLY A 183 16.29 2.35 14.51
N LEU A 184 15.87 3.62 14.43
CA LEU A 184 15.92 4.42 13.21
C LEU A 184 17.36 4.67 12.75
N LYS A 185 18.25 5.09 13.66
CA LYS A 185 19.69 5.26 13.35
C LYS A 185 20.31 3.99 12.79
N LYS A 186 19.99 2.83 13.40
CA LYS A 186 20.50 1.53 12.98
C LYS A 186 19.92 1.08 11.63
N ALA A 187 18.64 1.33 11.38
CA ALA A 187 17.99 1.00 10.12
C ALA A 187 18.66 1.69 8.95
N VAL A 188 19.03 2.97 9.10
CA VAL A 188 19.77 3.72 8.10
C VAL A 188 21.20 3.21 7.94
N ALA A 189 21.93 3.02 9.05
CA ALA A 189 23.32 2.56 9.01
C ALA A 189 23.49 1.17 8.38
N LYS A 190 22.50 0.27 8.53
CA LYS A 190 22.51 -1.09 7.99
C LYS A 190 21.71 -1.27 6.70
N HIS A 191 21.03 -0.23 6.20
CA HIS A 191 20.10 -0.32 5.07
C HIS A 191 19.06 -1.43 5.20
N GLN A 192 18.44 -1.55 6.39
CA GLN A 192 17.43 -2.57 6.68
C GLN A 192 16.14 -1.94 7.18
N SER A 193 15.05 -2.72 7.28
CA SER A 193 13.79 -2.22 7.82
C SER A 193 13.93 -1.81 9.29
N PHE A 194 13.06 -0.89 9.71
CA PHE A 194 13.00 -0.46 11.10
C PHE A 194 12.67 -1.62 12.04
N GLU A 195 11.71 -2.47 11.67
CA GLU A 195 11.33 -3.65 12.44
C GLU A 195 12.50 -4.61 12.61
N GLN A 196 13.29 -4.85 11.55
CA GLN A 196 14.48 -5.70 11.65
C GLN A 196 15.52 -5.09 12.59
N SER A 197 15.68 -3.76 12.56
CA SER A 197 16.58 -3.04 13.49
C SER A 197 16.16 -3.18 14.94
N LEU A 198 14.86 -3.14 15.24
CA LEU A 198 14.33 -3.35 16.58
C LEU A 198 14.48 -4.79 17.06
N VAL A 199 14.32 -5.77 16.15
CA VAL A 199 14.58 -7.19 16.45
C VAL A 199 16.06 -7.40 16.80
N ASP A 200 16.98 -6.83 16.00
CA ASP A 200 18.41 -6.93 16.26
C ASP A 200 18.83 -6.30 17.60
N THR A 201 18.06 -5.33 18.14
CA THR A 201 18.32 -4.72 19.45
C THR A 201 17.57 -5.42 20.60
N GLY A 202 16.79 -6.47 20.31
CA GLY A 202 15.95 -7.16 21.29
C GLY A 202 14.77 -6.33 21.80
N ALA A 203 14.51 -5.16 21.19
CA ALA A 203 13.44 -4.24 21.60
C ALA A 203 12.07 -4.67 21.06
N PHE A 204 12.03 -5.59 20.09
CA PHE A 204 10.80 -6.02 19.44
C PHE A 204 10.85 -7.50 19.06
N ARG A 205 9.71 -8.19 19.17
CA ARG A 205 9.53 -9.55 18.65
C ARG A 205 8.49 -9.51 17.54
N THR A 206 8.87 -9.97 16.35
CA THR A 206 7.90 -10.14 15.27
C THR A 206 6.91 -11.26 15.64
N SER A 207 5.62 -10.96 15.53
CA SER A 207 4.59 -12.00 15.64
C SER A 207 4.66 -12.85 14.38
N GLY A 208 4.89 -14.16 14.51
CA GLY A 208 5.06 -15.07 13.36
C GLY A 208 3.79 -15.36 12.57
N LYS A 209 2.73 -14.56 12.72
CA LYS A 209 1.50 -14.68 11.93
C LYS A 209 1.57 -13.72 10.75
N ASP A 210 1.32 -14.24 9.55
CA ASP A 210 1.09 -13.41 8.38
C ASP A 210 -0.11 -12.50 8.65
N THR A 211 0.19 -11.22 8.87
CA THR A 211 -0.81 -10.17 9.05
C THR A 211 -0.50 -9.10 8.03
N ILE A 212 -1.51 -8.69 7.28
CA ILE A 212 -1.41 -7.55 6.37
C ILE A 212 -2.06 -6.34 7.05
N LYS A 213 -1.39 -5.18 7.06
CA LYS A 213 -1.96 -3.93 7.60
C LYS A 213 -2.98 -3.37 6.60
N LEU A 214 -3.99 -2.64 7.09
CA LEU A 214 -5.09 -2.16 6.25
C LEU A 214 -4.56 -1.26 5.13
N GLY A 215 -3.69 -0.30 5.49
CA GLY A 215 -3.03 0.57 4.52
C GLY A 215 -2.28 -0.19 3.44
N ASP A 216 -1.53 -1.24 3.80
CA ASP A 216 -0.78 -2.03 2.81
C ASP A 216 -1.73 -2.84 1.91
N LEU A 217 -2.82 -3.38 2.46
CA LEU A 217 -3.85 -4.10 1.69
C LEU A 217 -4.51 -3.19 0.65
N VAL A 218 -5.00 -2.01 1.05
CA VAL A 218 -5.66 -1.07 0.13
C VAL A 218 -4.70 -0.47 -0.89
N THR A 219 -3.41 -0.29 -0.53
CA THR A 219 -2.38 0.13 -1.48
C THR A 219 -2.04 -0.98 -2.48
N GLN A 220 -1.90 -2.23 -2.04
CA GLN A 220 -1.68 -3.37 -2.95
C GLN A 220 -2.87 -3.63 -3.88
N ALA A 221 -4.10 -3.35 -3.42
CA ALA A 221 -5.30 -3.39 -4.23
C ALA A 221 -5.37 -2.23 -5.26
N GLY A 222 -4.51 -1.21 -5.13
CA GLY A 222 -4.46 -0.04 -6.01
C GLY A 222 -5.58 0.97 -5.73
N LEU A 223 -6.19 0.92 -4.55
CA LEU A 223 -7.28 1.83 -4.16
C LEU A 223 -6.75 3.17 -3.63
N VAL A 224 -5.57 3.16 -3.02
CA VAL A 224 -4.87 4.35 -2.54
C VAL A 224 -3.39 4.27 -2.92
N THR A 225 -2.74 5.42 -3.09
CA THR A 225 -1.29 5.45 -3.36
C THR A 225 -0.48 5.32 -2.08
N GLU A 226 0.82 5.01 -2.21
CA GLU A 226 1.76 5.06 -1.07
C GLU A 226 1.80 6.44 -0.40
N GLY A 227 1.65 7.52 -1.17
CA GLY A 227 1.59 8.88 -0.64
C GLY A 227 0.32 9.15 0.17
N ASP A 228 -0.80 8.58 -0.25
CA ASP A 228 -2.08 8.67 0.46
C ASP A 228 -2.03 7.89 1.77
N LYS A 229 -1.46 6.67 1.75
CA LYS A 229 -1.21 5.85 2.94
C LYS A 229 -0.39 6.61 3.99
N ILE A 230 0.73 7.20 3.58
CA ILE A 230 1.60 8.00 4.46
C ILE A 230 0.83 9.16 5.09
N SER A 231 0.10 9.91 4.27
CA SER A 231 -0.68 11.06 4.73
C SER A 231 -1.76 10.65 5.73
N ALA A 232 -2.45 9.54 5.46
CA ALA A 232 -3.49 9.03 6.33
C ALA A 232 -2.95 8.53 7.68
N ILE A 233 -1.76 7.91 7.70
CA ILE A 233 -1.09 7.52 8.95
C ILE A 233 -0.72 8.76 9.78
N GLU A 234 -0.17 9.79 9.13
CA GLU A 234 0.25 11.01 9.81
C GLU A 234 -0.94 11.77 10.44
N ILE A 235 -2.03 11.93 9.68
CA ILE A 235 -3.28 12.52 10.17
C ILE A 235 -3.86 11.67 11.32
N GLY A 236 -3.87 10.34 11.16
CA GLY A 236 -4.38 9.43 12.19
C GLY A 236 -3.57 9.46 13.49
N LEU A 237 -2.25 9.69 13.40
CA LEU A 237 -1.40 9.90 14.57
C LEU A 237 -1.70 11.24 15.24
N SER A 238 -1.82 12.34 14.47
CA SER A 238 -2.10 13.66 15.06
C SER A 238 -3.50 13.75 15.67
N GLU A 239 -4.50 13.14 15.03
CA GLU A 239 -5.91 13.23 15.43
C GLU A 239 -6.36 12.05 16.31
N HIS A 240 -5.46 11.12 16.62
CA HIS A 240 -5.75 9.91 17.40
C HIS A 240 -6.86 9.03 16.77
N GLN A 241 -6.88 8.95 15.44
CA GLN A 241 -7.84 8.20 14.65
C GLN A 241 -7.24 6.94 14.03
N LYS A 242 -8.10 5.99 13.64
CA LYS A 242 -7.66 4.82 12.87
C LYS A 242 -7.46 5.21 11.41
N ILE A 243 -6.47 4.60 10.75
CA ILE A 243 -6.18 4.88 9.33
C ILE A 243 -7.40 4.68 8.41
N GLY A 244 -8.26 3.70 8.70
CA GLY A 244 -9.51 3.48 7.96
C GLY A 244 -10.51 4.63 8.09
N GLU A 245 -10.63 5.23 9.28
CA GLU A 245 -11.50 6.39 9.53
C GLU A 245 -10.99 7.61 8.74
N VAL A 246 -9.67 7.83 8.77
CA VAL A 246 -9.03 8.92 8.01
C VAL A 246 -9.26 8.76 6.51
N PHE A 247 -9.12 7.54 5.98
CA PHE A 247 -9.38 7.27 4.57
C PHE A 247 -10.82 7.61 4.14
N VAL A 248 -11.80 7.33 5.00
CA VAL A 248 -13.21 7.66 4.74
C VAL A 248 -13.45 9.16 4.84
N GLN A 249 -12.95 9.80 5.89
CA GLN A 249 -13.11 11.25 6.10
C GLN A 249 -12.48 12.09 4.98
N THR A 250 -11.35 11.64 4.45
CA THR A 250 -10.65 12.28 3.32
C THR A 250 -11.22 11.91 1.95
N GLY A 251 -12.23 11.02 1.90
CA GLY A 251 -12.89 10.60 0.67
C GLY A 251 -12.04 9.71 -0.24
N MET A 252 -10.98 9.10 0.29
CA MET A 252 -10.08 8.22 -0.48
C MET A 252 -10.72 6.86 -0.78
N ILE A 253 -11.45 6.30 0.19
CA ILE A 253 -12.25 5.07 0.03
C ILE A 253 -13.55 5.17 0.83
N SER A 254 -14.56 4.38 0.47
CA SER A 254 -15.84 4.33 1.19
C SER A 254 -15.75 3.52 2.48
N SER A 255 -16.72 3.69 3.38
CA SER A 255 -16.85 2.86 4.59
C SER A 255 -17.00 1.38 4.23
N GLU A 256 -17.71 1.07 3.16
CA GLU A 256 -17.89 -0.30 2.66
C GLU A 256 -16.54 -0.95 2.31
N VAL A 257 -15.66 -0.22 1.61
CA VAL A 257 -14.31 -0.70 1.26
C VAL A 257 -13.45 -0.93 2.51
N VAL A 258 -13.60 -0.10 3.55
CA VAL A 258 -12.91 -0.32 4.84
C VAL A 258 -13.39 -1.61 5.50
N ASP A 259 -14.70 -1.83 5.55
CA ASP A 259 -15.29 -3.03 6.16
C ASP A 259 -14.90 -4.30 5.39
N GLU A 260 -14.92 -4.26 4.05
CA GLU A 260 -14.43 -5.34 3.19
C GLU A 260 -12.94 -5.62 3.41
N SER A 261 -12.13 -4.56 3.53
CA SER A 261 -10.70 -4.68 3.80
C SER A 261 -10.42 -5.34 5.15
N LEU A 262 -11.15 -4.95 6.20
CA LEU A 262 -11.03 -5.54 7.53
C LEU A 262 -11.39 -7.03 7.52
N ARG A 263 -12.45 -7.41 6.81
CA ARG A 263 -12.85 -8.82 6.65
C ARG A 263 -11.77 -9.63 5.92
N LEU A 264 -11.17 -9.07 4.88
CA LEU A 264 -10.05 -9.72 4.18
C LEU A 264 -8.79 -9.83 5.06
N GLN A 265 -8.49 -8.82 5.89
CA GLN A 265 -7.40 -8.91 6.87
C GLN A 265 -7.62 -10.04 7.88
N GLU A 266 -8.86 -10.26 8.33
CA GLU A 266 -9.20 -11.37 9.21
C GLU A 266 -8.93 -12.71 8.52
N MET A 267 -9.39 -12.87 7.27
CA MET A 267 -9.14 -14.09 6.47
C MET A 267 -7.65 -14.37 6.25
N VAL A 268 -6.83 -13.33 6.10
CA VAL A 268 -5.36 -13.47 6.03
C VAL A 268 -4.80 -13.91 7.37
N THR A 269 -5.27 -13.31 8.46
CA THR A 269 -4.81 -13.62 9.83
C THR A 269 -5.15 -15.06 10.24
N THR A 270 -6.27 -15.61 9.76
CA THR A 270 -6.66 -17.01 9.98
C THR A 270 -5.97 -17.97 9.02
N GLY A 271 -5.21 -17.48 8.03
CA GLY A 271 -4.52 -18.29 7.02
C GLY A 271 -5.43 -18.81 5.90
N ALA A 272 -6.65 -18.30 5.77
CA ALA A 272 -7.56 -18.68 4.70
C ALA A 272 -7.16 -18.08 3.34
N LEU A 273 -6.50 -16.92 3.37
CA LEU A 273 -5.99 -16.21 2.19
C LEU A 273 -4.57 -15.71 2.42
N SER A 274 -3.78 -15.57 1.35
CA SER A 274 -2.55 -14.77 1.39
C SER A 274 -2.86 -13.29 1.24
N GLY A 275 -1.95 -12.41 1.69
CA GLY A 275 -2.10 -10.96 1.51
C GLY A 275 -2.28 -10.56 0.04
N LEU A 276 -1.58 -11.23 -0.88
CA LEU A 276 -1.72 -11.00 -2.32
C LEU A 276 -3.09 -11.43 -2.85
N GLN A 277 -3.63 -12.56 -2.38
CA GLN A 277 -4.98 -13.00 -2.74
C GLN A 277 -6.03 -12.03 -2.23
N ALA A 278 -5.90 -11.55 -0.98
CA ALA A 278 -6.78 -10.55 -0.41
C ALA A 278 -6.76 -9.23 -1.22
N ALA A 279 -5.58 -8.72 -1.56
CA ALA A 279 -5.45 -7.50 -2.36
C ALA A 279 -6.10 -7.64 -3.75
N ASP A 280 -5.92 -8.80 -4.40
CA ASP A 280 -6.53 -9.07 -5.71
C ASP A 280 -8.06 -9.22 -5.63
N ILE A 281 -8.59 -9.86 -4.57
CA ILE A 281 -10.03 -9.94 -4.31
C ILE A 281 -10.62 -8.53 -4.15
N LEU A 282 -10.00 -7.70 -3.31
CA LEU A 282 -10.46 -6.34 -3.05
C LEU A 282 -10.45 -5.48 -4.32
N ARG A 283 -9.39 -5.58 -5.13
CA ARG A 283 -9.29 -4.89 -6.42
C ARG A 283 -10.38 -5.34 -7.40
N GLN A 284 -10.65 -6.64 -7.50
CA GLN A 284 -11.69 -7.18 -8.39
C GLN A 284 -13.09 -6.78 -7.93
N ALA A 285 -13.39 -6.85 -6.64
CA ALA A 285 -14.65 -6.40 -6.06
C ALA A 285 -14.92 -4.93 -6.41
N HIS A 286 -13.94 -4.05 -6.15
CA HIS A 286 -14.07 -2.63 -6.41
C HIS A 286 -14.20 -2.29 -7.91
N SER A 287 -13.35 -2.88 -8.77
CA SER A 287 -13.39 -2.63 -10.22
C SER A 287 -14.65 -3.15 -10.92
N ARG A 288 -15.28 -4.21 -10.37
CA ARG A 288 -16.52 -4.80 -10.91
C ARG A 288 -17.77 -4.28 -10.21
N HIS A 289 -17.63 -3.47 -9.16
CA HIS A 289 -18.72 -3.03 -8.30
C HIS A 289 -19.58 -4.19 -7.76
N VAL A 290 -18.92 -5.25 -7.28
CA VAL A 290 -19.55 -6.40 -6.64
C VAL A 290 -18.92 -6.61 -5.27
N SER A 291 -19.61 -7.31 -4.37
CA SER A 291 -19.07 -7.60 -3.04
C SER A 291 -17.86 -8.54 -3.10
N ILE A 292 -17.00 -8.46 -2.09
CA ILE A 292 -15.91 -9.43 -1.92
C ILE A 292 -16.41 -10.87 -1.81
N ASP A 293 -17.62 -11.09 -1.26
CA ASP A 293 -18.23 -12.42 -1.14
C ASP A 293 -18.45 -13.08 -2.50
N ALA A 294 -18.96 -12.32 -3.48
CA ALA A 294 -19.16 -12.83 -4.84
C ALA A 294 -17.85 -13.28 -5.48
N ILE A 295 -16.77 -12.53 -5.26
CA ILE A 295 -15.42 -12.87 -5.78
C ILE A 295 -14.85 -14.09 -5.07
N ILE A 296 -15.03 -14.19 -3.74
CA ILE A 296 -14.58 -15.34 -2.94
C ILE A 296 -15.32 -16.61 -3.38
N GLU A 297 -16.64 -16.54 -3.55
CA GLU A 297 -17.46 -17.66 -4.00
C GLU A 297 -17.09 -18.10 -5.43
N GLU A 298 -16.89 -17.15 -6.35
CA GLU A 298 -16.44 -17.44 -7.71
C GLU A 298 -15.08 -18.16 -7.73
N ARG A 299 -14.15 -17.76 -6.85
CA ARG A 299 -12.85 -18.45 -6.68
C ARG A 299 -13.01 -19.84 -6.08
N ALA A 300 -13.82 -19.99 -5.04
CA ALA A 300 -14.08 -21.27 -4.39
C ALA A 300 -14.72 -22.27 -5.37
N SER A 301 -15.73 -21.84 -6.12
CA SER A 301 -16.38 -22.64 -7.16
C SER A 301 -15.39 -23.04 -8.25
N ARG A 302 -14.52 -22.14 -8.70
CA ARG A 302 -13.50 -22.46 -9.70
C ARG A 302 -12.51 -23.48 -9.18
N GLN A 303 -12.06 -23.35 -7.93
CA GLN A 303 -11.13 -24.30 -7.32
C GLN A 303 -11.75 -25.70 -7.18
N ASP A 304 -13.04 -25.77 -6.82
CA ASP A 304 -13.81 -27.01 -6.77
C ASP A 304 -13.97 -27.65 -8.17
N ASP A 305 -14.29 -26.85 -9.20
CA ASP A 305 -14.35 -27.32 -10.58
C ASP A 305 -12.99 -27.84 -11.08
N ILE A 306 -11.88 -27.19 -10.72
CA ILE A 306 -10.53 -27.66 -11.03
C ILE A 306 -10.23 -28.98 -10.32
N ALA A 307 -10.59 -29.10 -9.04
CA ALA A 307 -10.41 -30.33 -8.28
C ALA A 307 -11.20 -31.49 -8.91
N LYS A 308 -12.48 -31.26 -9.25
CA LYS A 308 -13.31 -32.21 -9.99
C LYS A 308 -12.66 -32.65 -11.29
N VAL A 309 -12.24 -31.71 -12.14
CA VAL A 309 -11.58 -32.05 -13.43
C VAL A 309 -10.31 -32.87 -13.20
N ASN A 310 -9.50 -32.55 -12.17
CA ASN A 310 -8.32 -33.34 -11.83
C ASN A 310 -8.66 -34.79 -11.47
N THR A 311 -9.74 -35.02 -10.70
CA THR A 311 -10.14 -36.39 -10.30
C THR A 311 -10.56 -37.27 -11.48
N VAL A 312 -11.10 -36.69 -12.55
CA VAL A 312 -11.58 -37.43 -13.73
C VAL A 312 -10.72 -37.22 -14.97
N MET A 313 -9.54 -36.61 -14.83
CA MET A 313 -8.70 -36.21 -15.96
C MET A 313 -8.33 -37.40 -16.86
N GLU A 314 -8.04 -38.56 -16.27
CA GLU A 314 -7.73 -39.78 -17.03
C GLU A 314 -8.93 -40.27 -17.85
N ILE A 315 -10.13 -40.26 -17.28
CA ILE A 315 -11.37 -40.68 -17.96
C ILE A 315 -11.67 -39.73 -19.13
N LEU A 316 -11.48 -38.42 -18.94
CA LEU A 316 -11.68 -37.40 -19.98
C LEU A 316 -10.68 -37.57 -21.14
N LEU A 317 -9.45 -37.98 -20.87
CA LEU A 317 -8.45 -38.30 -21.90
C LEU A 317 -8.79 -39.58 -22.65
N GLN A 318 -9.10 -40.67 -21.93
CA GLN A 318 -9.39 -41.98 -22.53
C GLN A 318 -10.70 -42.00 -23.33
N SER A 319 -11.69 -41.21 -22.91
CA SER A 319 -12.95 -41.06 -23.64
C SER A 319 -12.82 -40.26 -24.95
N GLY A 320 -11.76 -39.47 -25.09
CA GLY A 320 -11.59 -38.54 -26.20
C GLY A 320 -12.31 -37.20 -26.02
N ALA A 321 -12.88 -36.94 -24.83
CA ALA A 321 -13.48 -35.66 -24.45
C ALA A 321 -12.45 -34.50 -24.52
N LEU A 322 -11.18 -34.80 -24.26
CA LEU A 322 -10.05 -33.90 -24.47
C LEU A 322 -9.09 -34.51 -25.51
N SER A 323 -9.44 -34.45 -26.79
CA SER A 323 -8.65 -35.04 -27.89
C SER A 323 -8.04 -33.99 -28.84
N GLY A 324 -7.00 -34.40 -29.56
CA GLY A 324 -6.37 -33.66 -30.66
C GLY A 324 -5.96 -32.24 -30.31
N ASP A 325 -6.60 -31.27 -30.97
CA ASP A 325 -6.27 -29.85 -30.86
C ASP A 325 -6.57 -29.27 -29.48
N ASN A 326 -7.63 -29.73 -28.81
CA ASN A 326 -7.97 -29.25 -27.47
C ASN A 326 -6.94 -29.71 -26.44
N PHE A 327 -6.43 -30.95 -26.53
CA PHE A 327 -5.37 -31.43 -25.65
C PHE A 327 -4.06 -30.66 -25.86
N ASN A 328 -3.63 -30.53 -27.12
CA ASN A 328 -2.38 -29.84 -27.46
C ASN A 328 -2.42 -28.37 -27.04
N ARG A 329 -3.56 -27.70 -27.25
CA ARG A 329 -3.78 -26.32 -26.82
C ARG A 329 -3.79 -26.19 -25.30
N ALA A 330 -4.50 -27.08 -24.59
CA ALA A 330 -4.54 -27.08 -23.13
C ALA A 330 -3.13 -27.30 -22.54
N GLN A 331 -2.38 -28.26 -23.08
CA GLN A 331 -1.01 -28.56 -22.64
C GLN A 331 -0.03 -27.42 -22.94
N SER A 332 -0.13 -26.81 -24.13
CA SER A 332 0.70 -25.67 -24.50
C SER A 332 0.48 -24.48 -23.56
N LEU A 333 -0.79 -24.12 -23.31
CA LEU A 333 -1.15 -23.03 -22.40
C LEU A 333 -0.76 -23.33 -20.95
N ALA A 334 -0.98 -24.56 -20.48
CA ALA A 334 -0.58 -24.99 -19.14
C ALA A 334 0.94 -24.81 -18.92
N ARG A 335 1.76 -25.19 -19.91
CA ARG A 335 3.22 -24.99 -19.88
C ARG A 335 3.62 -23.52 -19.95
N GLN A 336 2.98 -22.72 -20.79
CA GLN A 336 3.30 -21.30 -20.94
C GLN A 336 2.97 -20.49 -19.69
N LEU A 337 1.85 -20.81 -19.03
CA LEU A 337 1.35 -20.09 -17.86
C LEU A 337 1.80 -20.73 -16.54
N ASN A 338 2.49 -21.87 -16.60
CA ASN A 338 2.92 -22.65 -15.43
C ASN A 338 1.77 -23.01 -14.47
N VAL A 339 0.65 -23.45 -15.04
CA VAL A 339 -0.58 -23.86 -14.32
C VAL A 339 -0.99 -25.28 -14.71
N SER A 340 -1.94 -25.86 -13.97
CA SER A 340 -2.42 -27.22 -14.26
C SER A 340 -3.24 -27.29 -15.55
N MET A 341 -3.29 -28.46 -16.18
CA MET A 341 -4.15 -28.66 -17.36
C MET A 341 -5.63 -28.52 -16.99
N ALA A 342 -6.04 -28.98 -15.81
CA ALA A 342 -7.40 -28.80 -15.29
C ALA A 342 -7.78 -27.33 -15.16
N GLU A 343 -6.87 -26.49 -14.67
CA GLU A 343 -7.07 -25.05 -14.59
C GLU A 343 -7.31 -24.40 -15.95
N ILE A 344 -6.54 -24.79 -16.97
CA ILE A 344 -6.77 -24.32 -18.35
C ILE A 344 -8.12 -24.81 -18.88
N ILE A 345 -8.48 -26.07 -18.63
CA ILE A 345 -9.75 -26.66 -19.07
C ILE A 345 -10.94 -25.89 -18.49
N VAL A 346 -10.93 -25.62 -17.19
CA VAL A 346 -11.99 -24.88 -16.49
C VAL A 346 -12.01 -23.41 -16.94
N THR A 347 -10.86 -22.75 -17.03
CA THR A 347 -10.79 -21.31 -17.33
C THR A 347 -11.12 -20.99 -18.79
N LYS A 348 -10.93 -21.94 -19.71
CA LYS A 348 -11.20 -21.78 -21.14
C LYS A 348 -12.44 -22.56 -21.62
N ASP A 349 -13.20 -23.14 -20.69
CA ASP A 349 -14.36 -23.99 -20.96
C ASP A 349 -14.09 -25.02 -22.09
N MET A 350 -12.94 -25.70 -22.01
CA MET A 350 -12.48 -26.59 -23.10
C MET A 350 -13.26 -27.91 -23.19
N ILE A 351 -13.98 -28.24 -22.11
CA ILE A 351 -14.83 -29.43 -21.99
C ILE A 351 -16.17 -28.99 -21.43
N ASP A 352 -17.27 -29.49 -22.00
CA ASP A 352 -18.61 -29.25 -21.49
C ASP A 352 -18.75 -29.78 -20.05
N LYS A 353 -19.32 -28.97 -19.16
CA LYS A 353 -19.64 -29.35 -17.77
C LYS A 353 -20.46 -30.64 -17.70
N ARG A 354 -21.32 -30.92 -18.69
CA ARG A 354 -22.08 -32.18 -18.78
C ARG A 354 -21.15 -33.39 -18.87
N LEU A 355 -20.10 -33.32 -19.68
CA LEU A 355 -19.14 -34.42 -19.84
C LEU A 355 -18.27 -34.61 -18.60
N ILE A 356 -17.91 -33.52 -17.93
CA ILE A 356 -17.20 -33.59 -16.64
C ILE A 356 -18.09 -34.29 -15.60
N ASN A 357 -19.38 -33.93 -15.52
CA ASN A 357 -20.33 -34.56 -14.61
C ASN A 357 -20.58 -36.04 -14.96
N ALA A 358 -20.71 -36.39 -16.25
CA ALA A 358 -20.83 -37.78 -16.68
C ALA A 358 -19.58 -38.60 -16.30
N ALA A 359 -18.38 -38.03 -16.40
CA ALA A 359 -17.16 -38.69 -15.98
C ALA A 359 -17.09 -38.89 -14.45
N LEU A 360 -17.53 -37.91 -13.67
CA LEU A 360 -17.63 -38.03 -12.21
C LEU A 360 -18.63 -39.11 -11.79
N GLN A 361 -19.81 -39.12 -12.41
CA GLN A 361 -20.83 -40.15 -12.16
C GLN A 361 -20.34 -41.54 -12.57
N ALA A 362 -19.73 -41.68 -13.74
CA ALA A 362 -19.17 -42.95 -14.19
C ALA A 362 -18.08 -43.46 -13.22
N GLN A 363 -17.22 -42.57 -12.71
CA GLN A 363 -16.24 -42.91 -11.68
C GLN A 363 -16.90 -43.37 -10.37
N SER A 364 -17.98 -42.73 -9.93
CA SER A 364 -18.74 -43.17 -8.74
C SER A 364 -19.37 -44.55 -8.92
N PHE A 365 -19.92 -44.84 -10.11
CA PHE A 365 -20.48 -46.16 -10.42
C PHE A 365 -19.42 -47.25 -10.47
N VAL A 366 -18.17 -46.92 -10.82
CA VAL A 366 -17.05 -47.85 -10.69
C VAL A 366 -16.75 -48.13 -9.22
N ALA A 367 -16.75 -47.11 -8.36
CA ALA A 367 -16.53 -47.27 -6.93
C ALA A 367 -17.64 -48.10 -6.24
N GLU A 368 -18.88 -47.95 -6.70
CA GLU A 368 -20.06 -48.69 -6.21
C GLU A 368 -20.19 -50.11 -6.83
N GLY A 369 -19.31 -50.49 -7.76
CA GLY A 369 -19.34 -51.79 -8.42
C GLY A 369 -20.45 -51.95 -9.48
N ILE A 370 -21.14 -50.87 -9.84
CA ILE A 370 -22.16 -50.83 -10.88
C ILE A 370 -21.52 -50.89 -12.28
N LEU A 371 -20.37 -50.25 -12.46
CA LEU A 371 -19.63 -50.19 -13.73
C LEU A 371 -18.25 -50.81 -13.60
N LYS A 372 -17.78 -51.55 -14.60
CA LYS A 372 -16.37 -52.01 -14.60
C LYS A 372 -15.43 -50.83 -14.91
N PRO A 373 -14.22 -50.76 -14.33
CA PRO A 373 -13.24 -49.70 -14.64
C PRO A 373 -12.98 -49.53 -16.15
N VAL A 374 -12.90 -50.64 -16.89
CA VAL A 374 -12.65 -50.67 -18.35
C VAL A 374 -13.79 -50.03 -19.16
N GLN A 375 -15.00 -50.02 -18.61
CA GLN A 375 -16.21 -49.51 -19.26
C GLN A 375 -16.42 -48.01 -19.04
N CYS A 376 -15.71 -47.42 -18.07
CA CYS A 376 -15.89 -46.03 -17.66
C CYS A 376 -15.60 -45.04 -18.80
N ALA A 377 -14.45 -45.15 -19.46
CA ALA A 377 -14.09 -44.27 -20.57
C ALA A 377 -15.00 -44.47 -21.80
N ALA A 378 -15.47 -45.71 -22.04
CA ALA A 378 -16.38 -46.03 -23.13
C ALA A 378 -17.77 -45.38 -22.92
N ALA A 379 -18.28 -45.41 -21.69
CA ALA A 379 -19.54 -44.75 -21.34
C ALA A 379 -19.47 -43.23 -21.57
N VAL A 380 -18.41 -42.57 -21.08
CA VAL A 380 -18.22 -41.13 -21.28
C VAL A 380 -18.02 -40.78 -22.76
N LYS A 381 -17.32 -41.63 -23.52
CA LYS A 381 -17.16 -41.47 -24.97
C LYS A 381 -18.50 -41.54 -25.71
N MET A 382 -19.38 -42.48 -25.34
CA MET A 382 -20.71 -42.55 -25.92
C MET A 382 -21.58 -41.35 -25.52
N CYS A 383 -21.46 -40.82 -24.29
CA CYS A 383 -22.10 -39.56 -23.89
C CYS A 383 -21.64 -38.41 -24.82
N GLN A 384 -20.34 -38.33 -25.11
CA GLN A 384 -19.79 -37.32 -26.03
C GLN A 384 -20.33 -37.45 -27.45
N GLN A 385 -20.46 -38.69 -27.96
CA GLN A 385 -20.89 -38.94 -29.35
C GLN A 385 -22.39 -38.76 -29.56
N THR A 386 -23.20 -39.13 -28.56
CA THR A 386 -24.66 -39.13 -28.68
C THR A 386 -25.31 -37.87 -28.09
N GLY A 387 -24.61 -37.16 -27.20
CA GLY A 387 -25.15 -36.05 -26.43
C GLY A 387 -26.16 -36.46 -25.35
N LEU A 388 -26.34 -37.76 -25.11
CA LEU A 388 -27.25 -38.30 -24.09
C LEU A 388 -26.60 -38.29 -22.71
N GLU A 389 -27.44 -38.31 -21.68
CA GLU A 389 -27.02 -38.41 -20.28
C GLU A 389 -26.50 -39.82 -19.96
N LEU A 390 -25.60 -39.93 -18.98
CA LEU A 390 -24.93 -41.19 -18.65
C LEU A 390 -25.92 -42.33 -18.39
N HIS A 391 -27.03 -42.06 -17.69
CA HIS A 391 -28.02 -43.10 -17.36
C HIS A 391 -28.71 -43.71 -18.59
N GLU A 392 -28.80 -42.97 -19.70
CA GLU A 392 -29.35 -43.47 -20.97
C GLU A 392 -28.30 -44.32 -21.68
N VAL A 393 -27.07 -43.81 -21.74
CA VAL A 393 -25.93 -44.49 -22.37
C VAL A 393 -25.60 -45.83 -21.72
N LEU A 394 -25.80 -45.95 -20.40
CA LEU A 394 -25.56 -47.20 -19.68
C LEU A 394 -26.47 -48.35 -20.09
N LYS A 395 -27.65 -48.07 -20.68
CA LYS A 395 -28.57 -49.12 -21.17
C LYS A 395 -28.04 -49.79 -22.42
N ASP A 396 -27.31 -49.04 -23.24
CA ASP A 396 -26.80 -49.46 -24.54
C ASP A 396 -25.29 -49.76 -24.50
N LEU A 397 -24.71 -49.86 -23.30
CA LEU A 397 -23.28 -50.08 -23.13
C LEU A 397 -22.88 -51.47 -23.66
N PRO A 398 -21.92 -51.57 -24.59
CA PRO A 398 -21.50 -52.87 -25.10
C PRO A 398 -20.94 -53.74 -23.95
N PRO A 399 -21.34 -55.02 -23.82
CA PRO A 399 -20.66 -55.94 -22.94
C PRO A 399 -19.24 -56.17 -23.45
N ASP A 400 -18.27 -55.68 -22.69
CA ASP A 400 -16.82 -55.76 -22.88
C ASP A 400 -16.33 -55.46 -24.32
N ALA A 401 -16.25 -54.17 -24.67
CA ALA A 401 -15.43 -53.73 -25.81
C ALA A 401 -13.95 -53.60 -25.37
N PRO A 402 -12.98 -54.15 -26.13
CA PRO A 402 -11.57 -54.00 -25.80
C PRO A 402 -11.16 -52.53 -25.87
N ALA A 403 -10.36 -52.10 -24.89
CA ALA A 403 -9.77 -50.76 -24.85
C ALA A 403 -9.20 -50.41 -26.23
N ALA A 404 -9.79 -49.43 -26.89
CA ALA A 404 -9.29 -48.93 -28.16
C ALA A 404 -7.86 -48.44 -27.91
N ALA A 405 -6.89 -49.16 -28.47
CA ALA A 405 -5.51 -48.70 -28.52
C ALA A 405 -5.49 -47.30 -29.14
N PRO A 406 -4.64 -46.37 -28.65
CA PRO A 406 -4.43 -45.11 -29.34
C PRO A 406 -4.03 -45.42 -30.78
N ALA A 407 -4.71 -44.78 -31.74
CA ALA A 407 -4.43 -44.95 -33.16
C ALA A 407 -2.92 -44.75 -33.40
N PRO A 408 -2.27 -45.61 -34.22
CA PRO A 408 -0.84 -45.54 -34.40
C PRO A 408 -0.47 -44.19 -35.02
N LEU A 409 0.41 -43.46 -34.34
CA LEU A 409 1.20 -42.40 -34.97
C LEU A 409 1.89 -43.02 -36.20
N GLN A 410 1.69 -42.43 -37.37
CA GLN A 410 2.54 -42.70 -38.52
C GLN A 410 3.95 -42.23 -38.17
N THR A 411 4.81 -43.15 -37.77
CA THR A 411 6.23 -42.89 -37.57
C THR A 411 6.94 -42.97 -38.91
N ALA A 412 7.48 -41.84 -39.36
CA ALA A 412 8.68 -41.85 -40.18
C ALA A 412 9.76 -42.64 -39.43
N LYS A 413 10.43 -43.54 -40.17
CA LYS A 413 11.48 -44.44 -39.71
C LYS A 413 12.55 -43.70 -38.89
N ASP A 414 12.83 -44.21 -37.69
CA ASP A 414 14.20 -44.51 -37.29
C ASP A 414 14.21 -45.55 -36.15
N GLU A 415 15.03 -46.57 -36.32
CA GLU A 415 15.20 -47.70 -35.42
C GLU A 415 16.07 -47.31 -34.21
N GLY A 416 15.62 -47.67 -33.01
CA GLY A 416 16.38 -47.46 -31.78
C GLY A 416 15.59 -47.82 -30.51
N GLU A 417 15.68 -49.09 -30.13
CA GLU A 417 15.44 -49.68 -28.79
C GLU A 417 14.37 -49.08 -27.86
N LYS A 418 13.27 -49.85 -27.72
CA LYS A 418 12.21 -49.67 -26.73
C LYS A 418 12.70 -49.94 -25.29
N LYS A 419 12.77 -48.88 -24.48
CA LYS A 419 12.46 -48.93 -23.03
C LYS A 419 11.49 -47.80 -22.69
N GLY A 420 10.43 -48.16 -21.96
CA GLY A 420 9.25 -47.32 -21.72
C GLY A 420 9.57 -45.96 -21.10
N TRP A 421 9.43 -44.91 -21.91
CA TRP A 421 9.59 -43.50 -21.51
C TRP A 421 8.51 -43.03 -20.53
N ILE A 422 7.31 -43.62 -20.57
CA ILE A 422 6.15 -43.24 -19.73
C ILE A 422 6.43 -43.47 -18.23
N GLY A 423 7.25 -44.47 -17.88
CA GLY A 423 7.64 -44.74 -16.48
C GLY A 423 8.64 -43.72 -15.90
N ASN A 424 9.47 -43.08 -16.73
CA ASN A 424 10.53 -42.18 -16.26
C ASN A 424 10.03 -40.76 -15.94
N ILE A 425 8.88 -40.36 -16.48
CA ILE A 425 8.25 -39.07 -16.13
C ILE A 425 7.57 -39.17 -14.75
N TRP A 426 7.07 -40.35 -14.39
CA TRP A 426 6.36 -40.59 -13.13
C TRP A 426 7.25 -40.57 -11.88
N ASN A 427 8.55 -40.86 -11.99
CA ASN A 427 9.47 -40.78 -10.84
C ASN A 427 9.93 -39.35 -10.51
N LYS A 428 9.63 -38.35 -11.35
CA LYS A 428 10.02 -36.95 -11.11
C LYS A 428 8.90 -36.06 -10.56
N VAL A 429 7.65 -36.53 -10.54
CA VAL A 429 6.50 -35.76 -10.04
C VAL A 429 6.07 -36.20 -8.63
N THR A 430 6.55 -37.35 -8.14
CA THR A 430 6.21 -37.88 -6.80
C THR A 430 7.32 -37.75 -5.77
N LYS A 431 8.52 -37.27 -6.14
CA LYS A 431 9.55 -36.94 -5.15
C LYS A 431 9.38 -35.51 -4.65
N LYS A 432 8.76 -35.45 -3.47
CA LYS A 432 8.75 -34.33 -2.54
C LYS A 432 10.15 -34.22 -1.92
N ASP A 433 10.82 -33.10 -2.15
CA ASP A 433 11.66 -32.41 -1.16
C ASP A 433 11.30 -30.93 -1.24
#